data_AF-A0A4Q5AHR2-F1
#
_entry.id   AF-A0A4Q5AHR2-F1
#
_cell.length_a   1.000
_cell.length_b   1.000
_cell.length_c   1.000
_cell.angle_alpha   90.00
_cell.angle_beta   90.00
_cell.angle_gamma   90.00
#
_symmetry.space_group_name_H-M   'P 1'
#
loop_
_entity.id
_entity.type
_entity.pdbx_description
1 polymer ?
#
loop_
_entity_poly.entity_id
_entity_poly.type
_entity_poly.pdbx_seq_one_letter_code
_entity_poly.pdbx_strand_id
1 'polypeptide(L)'
;MVHKGYTEPPLQMVNGVVINLVHFNFSGVSEERQMKFHHGFGACFDRNVMYVESAYRDDAANPELYRDLDVAMVDCLRRHELVPVEYTVAQYRKESDAFTNMTFDGEQLAQQQAYDRRRKAYSFDFDNPQVRTCVAGINPNAIADEIKEWRPFD
;
A
#
# COMPACT_ATOMS: atom_id res chain seq x y z
N MET A 1 9.22 5.17 18.99
CA MET A 1 7.94 5.88 19.15
C MET A 1 7.43 5.82 20.59
N VAL A 2 7.26 4.63 21.18
CA VAL A 2 6.75 4.47 22.55
C VAL A 2 7.52 5.25 23.62
N HIS A 3 8.85 5.25 23.57
CA HIS A 3 9.69 6.04 24.50
C HIS A 3 9.46 7.56 24.43
N LYS A 4 8.81 8.05 23.37
CA LYS A 4 8.44 9.47 23.20
C LYS A 4 7.01 9.76 23.69
N GLY A 5 6.32 8.77 24.26
CA GLY A 5 4.96 8.88 24.79
C GLY A 5 3.85 8.68 23.75
N TYR A 6 4.15 8.02 22.63
CA TYR A 6 3.15 7.60 21.65
C TYR A 6 2.77 6.14 21.84
N THR A 7 1.58 5.74 21.39
CA THR A 7 1.21 4.32 21.33
C THR A 7 2.09 3.56 20.31
N GLU A 8 2.03 2.24 20.32
CA GLU A 8 2.81 1.42 19.40
C GLU A 8 2.27 1.54 17.96
N PRO A 9 3.11 1.87 16.96
CA PRO A 9 2.67 1.91 15.56
C PRO A 9 2.33 0.51 15.05
N PRO A 10 1.22 0.33 14.31
CA PRO A 10 0.93 -0.95 13.68
C PRO A 10 1.92 -1.18 12.52
N LEU A 11 2.84 -2.13 12.68
CA LEU A 11 3.65 -2.62 11.56
C LEU A 11 2.81 -3.60 10.74
N GLN A 12 2.58 -3.28 9.47
CA GLN A 12 1.81 -4.11 8.55
C GLN A 12 2.71 -4.60 7.42
N MET A 13 2.60 -5.89 7.13
CA MET A 13 3.45 -6.57 6.15
C MET A 13 2.63 -7.54 5.31
N VAL A 14 3.01 -7.67 4.04
CA VAL A 14 2.55 -8.72 3.13
C VAL A 14 3.77 -9.50 2.68
N ASN A 15 3.86 -10.77 3.08
CA ASN A 15 4.99 -11.66 2.75
C ASN A 15 6.37 -11.04 3.00
N GLY A 16 6.52 -10.30 4.11
CA GLY A 16 7.76 -9.63 4.50
C GLY A 16 7.97 -8.24 3.90
N VAL A 17 7.16 -7.81 2.93
CA VAL A 17 7.14 -6.43 2.42
C VAL A 17 6.35 -5.56 3.40
N VAL A 18 7.00 -4.56 3.99
CA VAL A 18 6.32 -3.57 4.84
C VAL A 18 5.48 -2.65 3.96
N ILE A 19 4.20 -2.47 4.32
CA ILE A 19 3.34 -1.53 3.59
C ILE A 19 3.63 -0.11 4.07
N ASN A 20 4.19 0.72 3.20
CA ASN A 20 4.49 2.12 3.50
C ASN A 20 3.25 3.03 3.39
N LEU A 21 2.16 2.65 4.08
CA LEU A 21 0.94 3.44 4.24
C LEU A 21 0.56 3.45 5.72
N VAL A 22 0.21 4.62 6.24
CA VAL A 22 -0.20 4.78 7.63
C VAL A 22 -1.46 5.59 7.72
N HIS A 23 -2.48 5.03 8.38
CA HIS A 23 -3.75 5.69 8.62
C HIS A 23 -3.76 6.27 10.04
N PHE A 24 -3.42 7.55 10.18
CA PHE A 24 -3.42 8.23 11.48
C PHE A 24 -4.81 8.70 11.88
N ASN A 25 -5.16 8.53 13.16
CA ASN A 25 -6.29 9.19 13.78
C ASN A 25 -5.80 10.18 14.85
N PHE A 26 -6.06 11.46 14.59
CA PHE A 26 -5.73 12.58 15.47
C PHE A 26 -6.98 13.26 16.05
N SER A 27 -8.09 12.53 16.17
CA SER A 27 -9.32 13.07 16.75
C SER A 27 -9.05 13.65 18.14
N GLY A 28 -9.41 14.92 18.34
CA GLY A 28 -9.17 15.63 19.60
C GLY A 28 -7.73 16.09 19.84
N VAL A 29 -6.80 15.93 18.89
CA VAL A 29 -5.39 16.32 19.04
C VAL A 29 -5.15 17.69 18.37
N SER A 30 -4.48 18.60 19.06
CA SER A 30 -4.12 19.92 18.48
C SER A 30 -3.13 19.79 17.32
N GLU A 31 -3.22 20.71 16.35
CA GLU A 31 -2.33 20.76 15.19
C GLU A 31 -0.84 20.77 15.58
N GLU A 32 -0.46 21.55 16.60
CA GLU A 32 0.92 21.58 17.10
C GLU A 32 1.42 20.18 17.55
N ARG A 33 0.56 19.42 18.25
CA ARG A 33 0.89 18.05 18.68
C ARG A 33 0.97 17.10 17.49
N GLN A 34 0.10 17.25 16.50
CA GLN A 34 0.14 16.47 15.26
C GLN A 34 1.44 16.73 14.48
N MET A 35 1.83 18.00 14.30
CA MET A 35 3.07 18.38 13.63
C MET A 35 4.30 17.81 14.34
N LYS A 36 4.35 17.93 15.68
CA LYS A 36 5.44 17.36 16.48
C LYS A 36 5.52 15.83 16.31
N PHE A 37 4.37 15.16 16.28
CA PHE A 37 4.30 13.73 15.99
C PHE A 37 4.81 13.40 14.59
N HIS A 38 4.36 14.09 13.54
CA HIS A 38 4.78 13.82 12.16
C HIS A 38 6.30 13.95 12.00
N HIS A 39 6.90 15.00 12.57
CA HIS A 39 8.35 15.15 12.58
C HIS A 39 9.05 13.99 13.31
N GLY A 40 8.51 13.60 14.48
CA GLY A 40 9.05 12.48 15.26
C GLY A 40 8.90 11.12 14.57
N PHE A 41 7.78 10.89 13.87
CA PHE A 41 7.47 9.69 13.12
C PHE A 41 8.35 9.59 11.87
N GLY A 42 8.42 10.65 11.05
CA GLY A 42 9.27 10.68 9.86
C GLY A 42 10.72 10.36 10.18
N ALA A 43 11.30 11.06 11.17
CA ALA A 43 12.68 10.78 11.60
C ALA A 43 12.88 9.34 12.13
N CYS A 44 11.85 8.73 12.73
CA CYS A 44 11.90 7.34 13.18
C CYS A 44 11.83 6.37 12.00
N PHE A 45 10.92 6.62 11.06
CA PHE A 45 10.70 5.79 9.88
C PHE A 45 11.91 5.81 8.94
N ASP A 46 12.41 7.00 8.61
CA ASP A 46 13.57 7.18 7.72
C ASP A 46 14.82 6.49 8.27
N ARG A 47 15.03 6.61 9.59
CA ARG A 47 16.23 6.05 10.24
C ARG A 47 16.18 4.54 10.42
N ASN A 48 15.01 3.96 10.68
CA ASN A 48 14.92 2.58 11.15
C ASN A 48 14.21 1.63 10.18
N VAL A 49 13.39 2.15 9.25
CA VAL A 49 12.52 1.33 8.39
C VAL A 49 12.89 1.53 6.92
N MET A 50 12.92 2.77 6.43
CA MET A 50 12.92 3.09 5.00
C MET A 50 13.98 2.34 4.18
N TYR A 51 15.24 2.28 4.63
CA TYR A 51 16.30 1.63 3.85
C TYR A 51 16.15 0.11 3.79
N VAL A 52 15.78 -0.52 4.91
CA VAL A 52 15.63 -1.98 4.98
C VAL A 52 14.37 -2.40 4.24
N GLU A 53 13.28 -1.65 4.42
CA GLU A 53 12.02 -1.86 3.71
C GLU A 53 12.19 -1.70 2.21
N SER A 54 12.83 -0.63 1.73
CA SER A 54 13.04 -0.43 0.29
C SER A 54 13.84 -1.57 -0.32
N ALA A 55 14.89 -2.05 0.33
CA ALA A 55 15.69 -3.17 -0.18
C ALA A 55 14.86 -4.46 -0.29
N TYR A 56 14.07 -4.79 0.73
CA TYR A 56 13.18 -5.95 0.71
C TYR A 56 12.07 -5.83 -0.32
N ARG A 57 11.48 -4.64 -0.44
CA ARG A 57 10.43 -4.32 -1.41
C ARG A 57 10.95 -4.48 -2.83
N ASP A 58 12.13 -3.91 -3.11
CA ASP A 58 12.74 -3.96 -4.42
C ASP A 58 13.12 -5.41 -4.79
N ASP A 59 13.74 -6.17 -3.88
CA ASP A 59 14.02 -7.60 -4.10
C ASP A 59 12.75 -8.42 -4.41
N ALA A 60 11.70 -8.22 -3.61
CA ALA A 60 10.46 -8.98 -3.72
C ALA A 60 9.64 -8.61 -4.97
N ALA A 61 9.55 -7.32 -5.31
CA ALA A 61 8.58 -6.83 -6.29
C ALA A 61 9.17 -6.03 -7.46
N ASN A 62 10.32 -5.35 -7.31
CA ASN A 62 10.92 -4.51 -8.37
C ASN A 62 12.46 -4.65 -8.45
N PRO A 63 13.01 -5.85 -8.70
CA PRO A 63 14.46 -6.06 -8.60
C PRO A 63 15.26 -5.43 -9.74
N GLU A 64 14.61 -5.16 -10.88
CA GLU A 64 15.19 -4.41 -11.99
C GLU A 64 15.15 -2.89 -11.75
N LEU A 65 14.60 -2.44 -10.61
CA LEU A 65 14.52 -1.04 -10.19
C LEU A 65 13.88 -0.14 -11.26
N TYR A 66 12.80 -0.62 -11.88
CA TYR A 66 12.04 0.17 -12.85
C TYR A 66 11.55 1.46 -12.19
N ARG A 67 11.76 2.59 -12.89
CA ARG A 67 11.24 3.90 -12.48
C ARG A 67 9.75 4.06 -12.76
N ASP A 68 9.28 3.41 -13.83
CA ASP A 68 7.87 3.33 -14.17
C ASP A 68 7.27 2.15 -13.38
N LEU A 69 6.51 2.46 -12.33
CA LEU A 69 5.93 1.45 -11.45
C LEU A 69 4.87 0.58 -12.14
N ASP A 70 4.27 1.05 -13.23
CA ASP A 70 3.36 0.22 -14.02
C ASP A 70 4.14 -0.86 -14.78
N VAL A 71 5.36 -0.55 -15.23
CA VAL A 71 6.29 -1.53 -15.81
C VAL A 71 6.72 -2.51 -14.72
N ALA A 72 7.08 -2.03 -13.52
CA ALA A 72 7.42 -2.90 -12.39
C ALA A 72 6.29 -3.87 -12.06
N MET A 73 5.04 -3.39 -12.03
CA MET A 73 3.88 -4.22 -11.70
C MET A 73 3.70 -5.34 -12.72
N VAL A 74 3.72 -4.99 -14.01
CA VAL A 74 3.57 -5.98 -15.09
C VAL A 74 4.72 -6.99 -15.10
N ASP A 75 5.96 -6.53 -14.85
CA ASP A 75 7.11 -7.42 -14.69
C ASP A 75 6.92 -8.38 -13.51
N CYS A 76 6.59 -7.87 -12.33
CA CYS A 76 6.35 -8.68 -11.14
C CYS A 76 5.28 -9.76 -11.39
N LEU A 77 4.15 -9.37 -11.96
CA LEU A 77 3.06 -10.29 -12.27
C LEU A 77 3.48 -11.37 -13.27
N ARG A 78 4.16 -11.00 -14.37
CA ARG A 78 4.61 -11.94 -15.40
C ARG A 78 5.71 -12.88 -14.92
N ARG A 79 6.69 -12.35 -14.18
CA ARG A 79 7.84 -13.10 -13.65
C ARG A 79 7.41 -14.21 -12.68
N HIS A 80 6.26 -14.04 -12.04
CA HIS A 80 5.64 -15.04 -11.17
C HIS A 80 4.50 -15.82 -11.84
N GLU A 81 4.32 -15.71 -13.16
CA GLU A 81 3.30 -16.42 -13.93
C GLU A 81 1.86 -16.15 -13.43
N LEU A 82 1.61 -14.98 -12.85
CA LEU A 82 0.32 -14.57 -12.27
C LEU A 82 -0.64 -14.00 -13.32
N VAL A 83 -0.11 -13.67 -14.49
CA VAL A 83 -0.83 -13.17 -15.66
C VAL A 83 -0.23 -13.79 -16.93
N PRO A 84 -1.00 -13.87 -18.04
CA PRO A 84 -0.46 -14.28 -19.33
C PRO A 84 0.69 -13.39 -19.80
N VAL A 85 1.59 -13.94 -20.62
CA VAL A 85 2.73 -13.19 -21.17
C VAL A 85 2.27 -12.01 -22.04
N GLU A 86 1.05 -12.03 -22.57
CA GLU A 86 0.44 -10.95 -23.34
C GLU A 86 -0.08 -9.80 -22.49
N TYR A 87 -0.11 -9.92 -21.16
CA TYR A 87 -0.62 -8.89 -20.25
C TYR A 87 0.26 -7.64 -20.24
N THR A 88 -0.19 -6.53 -20.84
CA THR A 88 0.66 -5.36 -21.11
C THR A 88 0.53 -4.27 -20.05
N VAL A 89 1.51 -3.34 -20.04
CA VAL A 89 1.44 -2.09 -19.26
C VAL A 89 0.21 -1.26 -19.62
N ALA A 90 -0.19 -1.23 -20.90
CA ALA A 90 -1.40 -0.54 -21.32
C ALA A 90 -2.67 -1.16 -20.72
N GLN A 91 -2.72 -2.49 -20.63
CA GLN A 91 -3.81 -3.20 -19.96
C GLN A 91 -3.83 -2.88 -18.46
N TYR A 92 -2.69 -2.98 -17.77
CA TYR A 92 -2.59 -2.65 -16.35
C TYR A 92 -3.04 -1.22 -16.05
N ARG A 93 -2.56 -0.23 -16.81
CA ARG A 93 -2.97 1.18 -16.66
C ARG A 93 -4.47 1.35 -16.76
N LYS A 94 -5.09 0.74 -17.78
CA LYS A 94 -6.54 0.78 -17.96
C LYS A 94 -7.29 0.17 -16.76
N GLU A 95 -6.80 -0.95 -16.24
CA GLU A 95 -7.40 -1.60 -15.06
C GLU A 95 -7.21 -0.78 -13.77
N SER A 96 -6.03 -0.18 -13.59
CA SER A 96 -5.70 0.71 -12.47
C SER A 96 -6.52 2.01 -12.50
N ASP A 97 -6.72 2.58 -13.69
CA ASP A 97 -7.61 3.73 -13.90
C ASP A 97 -9.05 3.36 -13.57
N ALA A 98 -9.51 2.17 -13.97
CA ALA A 98 -10.84 1.67 -13.64
C ALA A 98 -11.00 1.41 -12.13
N PHE A 99 -9.98 0.89 -11.45
CA PHE A 99 -9.94 0.76 -9.99
C PHE A 99 -10.08 2.13 -9.31
N THR A 100 -9.30 3.12 -9.76
CA THR A 100 -9.20 4.45 -9.14
C THR A 100 -10.45 5.30 -9.36
N ASN A 101 -10.95 5.30 -10.60
CA ASN A 101 -12.06 6.17 -11.02
C ASN A 101 -13.44 5.58 -10.75
N MET A 102 -13.54 4.38 -10.18
CA MET A 102 -14.82 3.77 -9.83
C MET A 102 -15.51 4.54 -8.70
N THR A 103 -16.66 5.12 -9.02
CA THR A 103 -17.59 5.76 -8.09
C THR A 103 -18.76 4.82 -7.78
N PHE A 104 -19.39 5.03 -6.62
CA PHE A 104 -20.52 4.23 -6.13
C PHE A 104 -21.69 5.17 -5.80
N ASP A 105 -22.05 6.04 -6.74
CA ASP A 105 -22.98 7.13 -6.52
C ASP A 105 -24.33 6.62 -6.00
N GLY A 106 -24.75 7.13 -4.84
CA GLY A 106 -25.99 6.73 -4.18
C GLY A 106 -25.90 5.45 -3.35
N GLU A 107 -24.76 4.75 -3.33
CA GLU A 107 -24.55 3.59 -2.46
C GLU A 107 -23.84 3.98 -1.16
N GLN A 108 -24.34 3.49 -0.02
CA GLN A 108 -23.63 3.56 1.26
C GLN A 108 -22.82 2.28 1.46
N LEU A 109 -21.61 2.27 0.93
CA LEU A 109 -20.68 1.16 1.10
C LEU A 109 -19.71 1.42 2.25
N ALA A 110 -19.47 0.40 3.07
CA ALA A 110 -18.28 0.41 3.92
C ALA A 110 -17.02 0.44 3.05
N GLN A 111 -15.94 1.05 3.55
CA GLN A 111 -14.69 1.21 2.79
C GLN A 111 -14.18 -0.11 2.22
N GLN A 112 -14.19 -1.18 3.03
CA GLN A 112 -13.80 -2.53 2.60
C GLN A 112 -14.61 -3.00 1.38
N GLN A 113 -15.93 -2.82 1.41
CA GLN A 113 -16.81 -3.25 0.32
C GLN A 113 -16.56 -2.47 -0.98
N ALA A 114 -16.25 -1.17 -0.86
CA ALA A 114 -15.88 -0.34 -2.00
C ALA A 114 -14.57 -0.85 -2.64
N TYR A 115 -13.56 -1.16 -1.83
CA TYR A 115 -12.29 -1.72 -2.32
C TYR A 115 -12.45 -3.11 -2.93
N ASP A 116 -13.22 -4.00 -2.31
CA ASP A 116 -13.50 -5.34 -2.86
C ASP A 116 -14.14 -5.26 -4.25
N ARG A 117 -14.99 -4.25 -4.50
CA ARG A 117 -15.55 -4.01 -5.83
C ARG A 117 -14.53 -3.40 -6.80
N ARG A 118 -13.76 -2.39 -6.36
CA ARG A 118 -12.72 -1.77 -7.18
C ARG A 118 -11.68 -2.78 -7.65
N ARG A 119 -11.26 -3.70 -6.77
CA ARG A 119 -10.27 -4.74 -7.09
C ARG A 119 -10.71 -5.67 -8.23
N LYS A 120 -12.03 -5.83 -8.47
CA LYS A 120 -12.56 -6.58 -9.62
C LYS A 120 -12.30 -5.92 -10.98
N ALA A 121 -11.80 -4.69 -11.01
CA ALA A 121 -11.34 -4.05 -12.24
C ALA A 121 -10.04 -4.68 -12.77
N TYR A 122 -9.23 -5.28 -11.90
CA TYR A 122 -8.04 -6.02 -12.30
C TYR A 122 -8.43 -7.40 -12.84
N SER A 123 -7.73 -7.85 -13.88
CA SER A 123 -7.96 -9.19 -14.45
C SER A 123 -7.16 -10.29 -13.77
N PHE A 124 -6.20 -9.94 -12.90
CA PHE A 124 -5.45 -10.88 -12.08
C PHE A 124 -6.15 -11.20 -10.76
N ASP A 125 -5.85 -12.37 -10.20
CA ASP A 125 -6.41 -12.82 -8.93
C ASP A 125 -5.80 -12.07 -7.74
N PHE A 126 -6.55 -11.12 -7.20
CA PHE A 126 -6.10 -10.31 -6.07
C PHE A 126 -5.95 -11.12 -4.77
N ASP A 127 -6.62 -12.26 -4.64
CA ASP A 127 -6.53 -13.11 -3.45
C ASP A 127 -5.27 -13.99 -3.46
N ASN A 128 -4.58 -14.08 -4.60
CA ASN A 128 -3.31 -14.78 -4.72
C ASN A 128 -2.22 -14.09 -3.85
N PRO A 129 -1.58 -14.80 -2.90
CA PRO A 129 -0.57 -14.19 -2.02
C PRO A 129 0.61 -13.54 -2.76
N GLN A 130 1.00 -14.06 -3.92
CA GLN A 130 2.09 -13.48 -4.71
C GLN A 130 1.64 -12.21 -5.44
N VAL A 131 0.40 -12.15 -5.93
CA VAL A 131 -0.18 -10.90 -6.45
C VAL A 131 -0.19 -9.84 -5.35
N ARG A 132 -0.62 -10.20 -4.13
CA ARG A 132 -0.62 -9.29 -2.99
C ARG A 132 0.78 -8.78 -2.64
N THR A 133 1.82 -9.57 -2.88
CA THR A 133 3.22 -9.15 -2.70
C THR A 133 3.62 -8.09 -3.73
N CYS A 134 3.32 -8.31 -5.02
CA CYS A 134 3.52 -7.31 -6.07
C CYS A 134 2.76 -6.01 -5.76
N VAL A 135 1.50 -6.12 -5.34
CA VAL A 135 0.66 -4.98 -4.96
C VAL A 135 1.26 -4.21 -3.79
N ALA A 136 1.58 -4.88 -2.68
CA ALA A 136 2.16 -4.23 -1.51
C ALA A 136 3.47 -3.51 -1.83
N GLY A 137 4.30 -4.09 -2.72
CA GLY A 137 5.59 -3.52 -3.07
C GLY A 137 5.58 -2.42 -4.14
N ILE A 138 4.52 -2.33 -4.96
CA ILE A 138 4.52 -1.44 -6.13
C ILE A 138 3.35 -0.45 -6.10
N ASN A 139 2.16 -0.92 -5.74
CA ASN A 139 0.95 -0.09 -5.65
C ASN A 139 0.18 -0.37 -4.35
N PRO A 140 0.74 -0.01 -3.19
CA PRO A 140 0.11 -0.29 -1.89
C PRO A 140 -1.24 0.42 -1.72
N ASN A 141 -1.55 1.44 -2.54
CA ASN A 141 -2.85 2.11 -2.51
C ASN A 141 -4.01 1.16 -2.86
N ALA A 142 -3.77 0.07 -3.59
CA ALA A 142 -4.81 -0.91 -3.91
C ALA A 142 -5.26 -1.76 -2.70
N ILE A 143 -4.54 -1.67 -1.57
CA ILE A 143 -4.86 -2.33 -0.29
C ILE A 143 -4.97 -1.31 0.86
N ALA A 144 -5.20 -0.04 0.57
CA ALA A 144 -5.27 1.00 1.60
C ALA A 144 -6.44 0.82 2.58
N ASP A 145 -7.50 0.10 2.19
CA ASP A 145 -8.61 -0.30 3.07
C ASP A 145 -8.21 -1.25 4.20
N GLU A 146 -7.14 -2.02 4.00
CA GLU A 146 -6.65 -3.00 4.97
C GLU A 146 -5.78 -2.34 6.06
N ILE A 147 -5.41 -1.07 5.88
CA ILE A 147 -4.53 -0.35 6.78
C ILE A 147 -5.27 0.00 8.07
N LYS A 148 -4.89 -0.70 9.14
CA LYS A 148 -5.35 -0.42 10.50
C LYS A 148 -5.12 1.04 10.86
N GLU A 149 -6.19 1.67 11.35
CA GLU A 149 -6.12 2.97 11.99
C GLU A 149 -5.16 2.92 13.19
N TRP A 150 -4.29 3.92 13.30
CA TRP A 150 -3.42 4.14 14.44
C TRP A 150 -3.79 5.42 15.15
N ARG A 151 -4.09 5.33 16.45
CA ARG A 151 -4.27 6.48 17.35
C ARG A 151 -2.97 6.70 18.12
N PRO A 152 -2.10 7.65 17.72
CA PRO A 152 -0.77 7.78 18.31
C PRO A 152 -0.78 8.35 19.73
N PHE A 153 -1.94 8.86 20.16
CA PHE A 153 -2.19 9.44 21.46
C PHE A 153 -3.35 8.67 22.10
N ASP A 154 -3.13 8.18 23.32
CA ASP A 154 -4.20 7.65 24.19
C ASP A 154 -5.09 8.78 24.74
#